data_AF-A0A7X3XA86-F1
#
_entry.id   AF-A0A7X3XA86-F1
#
_cell.length_a   1.000
_cell.length_b   1.000
_cell.length_c   1.000
_cell.angle_alpha   90.00
_cell.angle_beta   90.00
_cell.angle_gamma   90.00
#
_symmetry.space_group_name_H-M   'P 1'
#
loop_
_entity.id
_entity.type
_entity.pdbx_description
1 polymer ?
#
loop_
_entity_poly.entity_id
_entity_poly.type
_entity_poly.pdbx_seq_one_letter_code
_entity_poly.pdbx_strand_id
1 'polypeptide(L)'
;MSIRIDCADKHARTMIKQLLLAGLDAADPETAIRRAVRVRNNRLRVGAREYDLSGFSRIVCIGAGKASGAMAGALERQLGARVEGGLVVATDGHAEKTKRIRLLEAQHPIPDRRSETAARRIVRLLESLSQRDLVLMVLSGGASSLLAAPAVGLTLKEKQLTTRLLFRSGATIQEINTVRKHLSGIKGGRLAGATIATVITLILSDVPGDDPATIGSGPMAPDSSTFADARRVLDAYGILNQVPSAVRRHVDRGVRGRIPDTPKPGEALFSRIHHHVIGNNRAVIECMAKRARALGLRPLILTTTLSGEARDMGKLFGNLAREMHVSGNPIKPPVCLLAGGELTVTVKGKGIGGRAQEFALAAAPSIDGLSRVFVAGCGTDG
;
A
#
# COMPACT_ATOMS: atom_id res chain seq x y z
N MET A 1 -1.97 -20.96 1.01
CA MET A 1 -2.43 -20.64 -0.36
C MET A 1 -2.14 -21.81 -1.30
N SER A 2 -3.04 -22.13 -2.24
CA SER A 2 -2.80 -23.15 -3.28
C SER A 2 -2.42 -22.43 -4.58
N ILE A 3 -1.13 -22.44 -4.95
CA ILE A 3 -0.67 -21.96 -6.26
C ILE A 3 -0.80 -23.12 -7.26
N ARG A 4 -1.59 -22.90 -8.32
CA ARG A 4 -1.65 -23.79 -9.49
C ARG A 4 -0.75 -23.22 -10.58
N ILE A 5 0.17 -24.03 -11.08
CA ILE A 5 1.08 -23.67 -12.17
C ILE A 5 0.91 -24.74 -13.23
N ASP A 6 0.42 -24.33 -14.40
CA ASP A 6 0.29 -25.22 -15.55
C ASP A 6 1.62 -25.26 -16.32
N CYS A 7 2.46 -26.21 -15.94
CA CYS A 7 3.78 -26.42 -16.54
C CYS A 7 4.05 -27.92 -16.63
N ALA A 8 4.37 -28.39 -17.84
CA ALA A 8 4.64 -29.79 -18.12
C ALA A 8 5.92 -30.31 -17.43
N ASP A 9 6.94 -29.46 -17.31
CA ASP A 9 8.17 -29.77 -16.57
C ASP A 9 7.90 -29.77 -15.06
N LYS A 10 7.86 -30.97 -14.46
CA LYS A 10 7.60 -31.16 -13.03
C LYS A 10 8.65 -30.51 -12.13
N HIS A 11 9.90 -30.46 -12.56
CA HIS A 11 10.99 -29.89 -11.76
C HIS A 11 10.90 -28.36 -11.77
N ALA A 12 10.75 -27.77 -12.96
CA ALA A 12 10.55 -26.32 -13.10
C ALA A 12 9.31 -25.84 -12.36
N ARG A 13 8.18 -26.56 -12.51
CA ARG A 13 6.95 -26.27 -11.78
C ARG A 13 7.15 -26.23 -10.27
N THR A 14 7.92 -27.18 -9.72
CA THR A 14 8.20 -27.25 -8.29
C THR A 14 9.09 -26.08 -7.83
N MET A 15 10.12 -25.74 -8.61
CA MET A 15 11.00 -24.60 -8.32
C MET A 15 10.25 -23.27 -8.38
N ILE A 16 9.49 -23.01 -9.44
CA ILE A 16 8.69 -21.78 -9.59
C ILE A 16 7.70 -21.66 -8.43
N LYS A 17 7.00 -22.75 -8.08
CA LYS A 17 6.08 -22.77 -6.93
C LYS A 17 6.78 -22.37 -5.63
N GLN A 18 7.96 -22.92 -5.36
CA GLN A 18 8.69 -22.61 -4.13
C GLN A 18 9.22 -21.17 -4.11
N LEU A 19 9.65 -20.63 -5.26
CA LEU A 19 10.04 -19.22 -5.38
C LEU A 19 8.85 -18.30 -5.11
N LEU A 20 7.71 -18.54 -5.77
CA LEU A 20 6.50 -17.73 -5.57
C LEU A 20 5.98 -17.83 -4.13
N LEU A 21 5.95 -19.03 -3.54
CA LEU A 21 5.56 -19.20 -2.13
C LEU A 21 6.48 -18.43 -1.18
N ALA A 22 7.80 -18.47 -1.40
CA ALA A 22 8.74 -17.70 -0.56
C ALA A 22 8.50 -16.18 -0.65
N GLY A 23 8.08 -15.69 -1.83
CA GLY A 23 7.67 -14.30 -2.01
C GLY A 23 6.34 -13.98 -1.31
N LEU A 24 5.31 -14.81 -1.52
CA LEU A 24 3.98 -14.64 -0.94
C LEU A 24 4.02 -14.72 0.60
N ASP A 25 4.77 -15.66 1.17
CA ASP A 25 4.95 -15.77 2.63
C ASP A 25 5.61 -14.51 3.22
N ALA A 26 6.47 -13.83 2.44
CA ALA A 26 7.09 -12.58 2.86
C ALA A 26 6.14 -11.37 2.78
N ALA A 27 5.14 -11.43 1.89
CA ALA A 27 4.06 -10.45 1.77
C ALA A 27 2.85 -10.75 2.67
N ASP A 28 2.77 -11.96 3.22
CA ASP A 28 1.64 -12.42 4.03
C ASP A 28 1.42 -11.48 5.23
N PRO A 29 0.23 -10.87 5.37
CA PRO A 29 0.00 -9.86 6.38
C PRO A 29 0.15 -10.37 7.81
N GLU A 30 -0.27 -11.60 8.06
CA GLU A 30 -0.15 -12.20 9.38
C GLU A 30 1.31 -12.48 9.73
N THR A 31 2.07 -13.07 8.79
CA THR A 31 3.51 -13.32 8.94
C THR A 31 4.29 -12.04 9.15
N ALA A 32 3.96 -10.97 8.41
CA ALA A 32 4.58 -9.67 8.58
C ALA A 32 4.36 -9.10 9.99
N ILE A 33 3.12 -9.15 10.50
CA ILE A 33 2.83 -8.75 11.89
C ILE A 33 3.58 -9.64 12.88
N ARG A 34 3.51 -10.97 12.74
CA ARG A 34 4.21 -11.90 13.65
C ARG A 34 5.71 -11.67 13.74
N ARG A 35 6.32 -11.33 12.61
CA ARG A 35 7.75 -11.03 12.52
C ARG A 35 8.08 -9.69 13.17
N ALA A 36 7.31 -8.66 12.84
CA ALA A 36 7.61 -7.28 13.20
C ALA A 36 7.23 -6.91 14.64
N VAL A 37 6.12 -7.46 15.13
CA VAL A 37 5.51 -7.13 16.41
C VAL A 37 5.76 -8.29 17.37
N ARG A 38 6.38 -8.02 18.51
CA ARG A 38 6.57 -9.02 19.59
C ARG A 38 6.27 -8.39 20.93
N VAL A 39 5.56 -9.12 21.79
CA VAL A 39 5.27 -8.68 23.16
C VAL A 39 5.93 -9.62 24.14
N ARG A 40 6.75 -9.08 25.05
CA ARG A 40 7.36 -9.83 26.16
C ARG A 40 7.52 -8.92 27.37
N ASN A 41 7.16 -9.40 28.56
CA ASN A 41 7.34 -8.67 29.83
C ASN A 41 6.80 -7.22 29.80
N ASN A 42 5.56 -7.00 29.35
CA ASN A 42 4.97 -5.66 29.16
C ASN A 42 5.72 -4.75 28.18
N ARG A 43 6.64 -5.26 27.35
CA ARG A 43 7.30 -4.47 26.32
C ARG A 43 6.86 -4.92 24.95
N LEU A 44 6.44 -3.97 24.13
CA LEU A 44 6.08 -4.16 22.73
C LEU A 44 7.29 -3.78 21.87
N ARG A 45 7.87 -4.75 21.18
CA ARG A 45 8.90 -4.51 20.18
C ARG A 45 8.28 -4.45 18.80
N VAL A 46 8.55 -3.36 18.07
CA VAL A 46 8.18 -3.18 16.66
C VAL A 46 9.44 -2.87 15.86
N GLY A 47 9.88 -3.84 15.06
CA GLY A 47 11.17 -3.76 14.38
C GLY A 47 12.32 -3.59 15.38
N ALA A 48 13.05 -2.47 15.27
CA ALA A 48 14.16 -2.12 16.15
C ALA A 48 13.74 -1.25 17.36
N ARG A 49 12.49 -0.76 17.41
CA ARG A 49 12.01 0.08 18.52
C ARG A 49 11.26 -0.76 19.55
N GLU A 50 11.28 -0.28 20.78
CA GLU A 50 10.60 -0.90 21.89
C GLU A 50 9.78 0.11 22.67
N TYR A 51 8.59 -0.30 23.08
CA TYR A 51 7.59 0.53 23.75
C TYR A 51 7.21 -0.15 25.07
N ASP A 52 7.29 0.59 26.17
CA ASP A 52 6.83 0.10 27.47
C ASP A 52 5.30 0.21 27.54
N LEU A 53 4.63 -0.95 27.57
CA LEU A 53 3.17 -1.01 27.62
C LEU A 53 2.62 -0.62 28.99
N SER A 54 3.44 -0.62 30.05
CA SER A 54 2.98 -0.20 31.38
C SER A 54 2.71 1.30 31.46
N GLY A 55 3.31 2.09 30.56
CA GLY A 55 3.05 3.51 30.44
C GLY A 55 1.71 3.85 29.75
N PHE A 56 1.01 2.85 29.21
CA PHE A 56 -0.25 3.05 28.50
C PHE A 56 -1.44 2.46 29.27
N SER A 57 -2.52 3.23 29.36
CA SER A 57 -3.78 2.83 29.99
C SER A 57 -4.65 2.01 29.02
N ARG A 58 -4.65 2.37 27.73
CA ARG A 58 -5.46 1.69 26.71
C ARG A 58 -4.67 1.49 25.43
N ILE A 59 -4.93 0.39 24.73
CA ILE A 59 -4.41 0.14 23.38
C ILE A 59 -5.59 -0.05 22.43
N VAL A 60 -5.67 0.79 21.40
CA VAL A 60 -6.69 0.68 20.35
C VAL A 60 -6.05 0.40 19.00
N CYS A 61 -6.74 -0.38 18.16
CA CYS A 61 -6.30 -0.65 16.80
C CYS A 61 -7.18 0.08 15.78
N ILE A 62 -6.58 0.83 14.86
CA ILE A 62 -7.29 1.45 13.74
C ILE A 62 -6.61 1.10 12.43
N GLY A 63 -7.27 1.32 11.29
CA GLY A 63 -6.57 1.11 10.02
C GLY A 63 -7.46 0.95 8.82
N ALA A 64 -6.81 0.80 7.67
CA ALA A 64 -7.49 0.52 6.41
C ALA A 64 -6.54 -0.09 5.38
N GLY A 65 -7.09 -0.85 4.45
CA GLY A 65 -6.38 -1.43 3.32
C GLY A 65 -6.86 -2.85 2.99
N LYS A 66 -6.42 -3.38 1.85
CA LYS A 66 -6.76 -4.74 1.39
C LYS A 66 -6.33 -5.80 2.40
N ALA A 67 -5.16 -5.63 3.01
CA ALA A 67 -4.59 -6.55 3.98
C ALA A 67 -4.87 -6.18 5.44
N SER A 68 -5.51 -5.04 5.72
CA SER A 68 -5.61 -4.54 7.09
C SER A 68 -6.46 -5.42 8.01
N GLY A 69 -7.44 -6.15 7.46
CA GLY A 69 -8.22 -7.14 8.21
C GLY A 69 -7.34 -8.25 8.80
N ALA A 70 -6.51 -8.88 7.96
CA ALA A 70 -5.56 -9.91 8.38
C ALA A 70 -4.51 -9.35 9.34
N MET A 71 -4.02 -8.13 9.11
CA MET A 71 -3.09 -7.46 10.03
C MET A 71 -3.73 -7.23 11.41
N ALA A 72 -4.98 -6.78 11.46
CA ALA A 72 -5.72 -6.55 12.69
C ALA A 72 -5.94 -7.86 13.48
N GLY A 73 -6.34 -8.93 12.79
CA GLY A 73 -6.48 -10.26 13.40
C GLY A 73 -5.17 -10.78 13.98
N ALA A 74 -4.06 -10.58 13.27
CA ALA A 74 -2.74 -10.94 13.74
C ALA A 74 -2.33 -10.15 15.00
N LEU A 75 -2.57 -8.83 15.01
CA LEU A 75 -2.30 -7.98 16.18
C LEU A 75 -3.13 -8.41 17.38
N GLU A 76 -4.42 -8.67 17.19
CA GLU A 76 -5.30 -9.11 18.27
C GLU A 76 -4.84 -10.43 18.88
N ARG A 77 -4.34 -11.38 18.06
CA ARG A 77 -3.75 -12.63 18.56
C ARG A 77 -2.47 -12.40 19.37
N GLN A 78 -1.63 -11.44 18.97
CA GLN A 78 -0.36 -11.18 19.65
C GLN A 78 -0.50 -10.37 20.94
N LEU A 79 -1.38 -9.37 20.95
CA LEU A 79 -1.59 -8.51 22.11
C LEU A 79 -2.69 -9.03 23.04
N GLY A 80 -3.57 -9.92 22.55
CA GLY A 80 -4.63 -10.56 23.33
C GLY A 80 -5.58 -9.54 23.97
N ALA A 81 -5.82 -9.70 25.27
CA ALA A 81 -6.72 -8.84 26.04
C ALA A 81 -6.22 -7.39 26.20
N ARG A 82 -4.99 -7.07 25.81
CA ARG A 82 -4.44 -5.71 25.90
C ARG A 82 -5.01 -4.75 24.86
N VAL A 83 -5.48 -5.26 23.73
CA VAL A 83 -6.23 -4.44 22.77
C VAL A 83 -7.64 -4.28 23.32
N GLU A 84 -8.01 -3.07 23.69
CA GLU A 84 -9.34 -2.78 24.23
C GLU A 84 -10.41 -2.91 23.14
N GLY A 85 -10.08 -2.41 21.95
CA GLY A 85 -10.94 -2.47 20.79
C GLY A 85 -10.35 -1.69 19.64
N GLY A 86 -11.19 -1.35 18.67
CA GLY A 86 -10.71 -0.67 17.48
C GLY A 86 -11.66 -0.67 16.31
N LEU A 87 -11.22 -0.05 15.22
CA LEU A 87 -11.95 -0.01 13.97
C LEU A 87 -11.00 -0.07 12.77
N VAL A 88 -11.10 -1.13 11.99
CA VAL A 88 -10.30 -1.35 10.78
C VAL A 88 -11.22 -1.52 9.57
N VAL A 89 -10.85 -0.92 8.44
CA VAL A 89 -11.64 -0.96 7.20
C VAL A 89 -10.97 -1.85 6.16
N ALA A 90 -11.60 -2.97 5.84
CA ALA A 90 -11.16 -3.88 4.79
C ALA A 90 -11.93 -3.61 3.48
N THR A 91 -11.42 -4.14 2.37
CA THR A 91 -12.18 -4.19 1.12
C THR A 91 -13.26 -5.27 1.20
N ASP A 92 -14.33 -5.13 0.40
CA ASP A 92 -15.42 -6.11 0.34
C ASP A 92 -14.92 -7.56 0.16
N GLY A 93 -15.47 -8.50 0.94
CA GLY A 93 -15.14 -9.93 0.90
C GLY A 93 -13.84 -10.31 1.62
N HIS A 94 -13.19 -9.36 2.31
CA HIS A 94 -11.92 -9.55 3.00
C HIS A 94 -12.01 -9.24 4.50
N ALA A 95 -13.22 -9.19 5.06
CA ALA A 95 -13.39 -9.14 6.51
C ALA A 95 -12.95 -10.45 7.17
N GLU A 96 -11.97 -10.33 8.07
CA GLU A 96 -11.52 -11.39 8.97
C GLU A 96 -12.43 -11.50 10.20
N LYS A 97 -12.30 -12.59 10.97
CA LYS A 97 -12.96 -12.71 12.27
C LYS A 97 -12.04 -12.23 13.39
N THR A 98 -12.36 -11.06 13.95
CA THR A 98 -11.75 -10.48 15.15
C THR A 98 -12.73 -10.46 16.31
N LYS A 99 -12.23 -10.48 17.55
CA LYS A 99 -13.03 -10.51 18.78
C LYS A 99 -13.32 -9.13 19.35
N ARG A 100 -12.33 -8.23 19.31
CA ARG A 100 -12.33 -6.91 19.96
C ARG A 100 -12.22 -5.78 18.94
N ILE A 101 -11.43 -5.97 17.89
CA ILE A 101 -11.29 -4.98 16.82
C ILE A 101 -12.51 -5.10 15.90
N ARG A 102 -13.25 -4.01 15.67
CA ARG A 102 -14.36 -4.04 14.72
C ARG A 102 -13.84 -3.93 13.29
N LEU A 103 -14.27 -4.83 12.42
CA LEU A 103 -14.00 -4.76 10.98
C LEU A 103 -15.23 -4.22 10.25
N LEU A 104 -15.00 -3.24 9.38
CA LEU A 104 -15.99 -2.75 8.42
C LEU A 104 -15.47 -3.01 7.02
N GLU A 105 -16.39 -3.24 6.09
CA GLU A 105 -16.08 -3.36 4.67
C GLU A 105 -16.50 -2.09 3.93
N ALA A 106 -15.70 -1.72 2.94
CA ALA A 106 -15.96 -0.60 2.06
C ALA A 106 -15.46 -0.88 0.64
N GLN A 107 -15.94 -0.09 -0.31
CA GLN A 107 -15.61 -0.26 -1.71
C GLN A 107 -14.18 0.20 -2.04
N HIS A 108 -13.50 -0.58 -2.86
CA HIS A 108 -12.24 -0.25 -3.52
C HIS A 108 -12.35 -0.63 -5.01
N PRO A 109 -11.83 0.17 -5.96
CA PRO A 109 -10.89 1.28 -5.81
C PRO A 109 -11.52 2.66 -5.63
N ILE A 110 -12.83 2.80 -5.75
CA ILE A 110 -13.53 4.09 -5.61
C ILE A 110 -14.13 4.18 -4.19
N PRO A 111 -13.82 5.23 -3.40
CA PRO A 111 -14.37 5.36 -2.04
C PRO A 111 -15.88 5.53 -2.09
N ASP A 112 -16.60 5.05 -1.07
CA ASP A 112 -18.06 5.12 -0.96
C ASP A 112 -18.51 5.71 0.39
N ARG A 113 -19.83 5.73 0.65
CA ARG A 113 -20.38 6.21 1.93
C ARG A 113 -19.90 5.41 3.14
N ARG A 114 -19.59 4.11 2.96
CA ARG A 114 -19.06 3.25 4.02
C ARG A 114 -17.65 3.70 4.41
N SER A 115 -16.82 4.02 3.42
CA SER A 115 -15.48 4.59 3.58
C SER A 115 -15.50 5.91 4.37
N GLU A 116 -16.45 6.80 4.06
CA GLU A 116 -16.63 8.08 4.76
C GLU A 116 -17.14 7.91 6.19
N THR A 117 -18.11 7.02 6.38
CA THR A 117 -18.66 6.72 7.70
C THR A 117 -17.59 6.12 8.61
N ALA A 118 -16.79 5.19 8.10
CA ALA A 118 -15.69 4.60 8.84
C ALA A 118 -14.63 5.62 9.20
N ALA A 119 -14.25 6.51 8.27
CA ALA A 119 -13.31 7.60 8.54
C ALA A 119 -13.77 8.50 9.69
N ARG A 120 -15.06 8.91 9.70
CA ARG A 120 -15.61 9.73 10.78
C ARG A 120 -15.60 9.00 12.13
N ARG A 121 -15.85 7.69 12.15
CA ARG A 121 -15.80 6.89 13.38
C ARG A 121 -14.39 6.74 13.92
N ILE A 122 -13.39 6.55 13.03
CA ILE A 122 -11.98 6.51 13.44
C ILE A 122 -11.55 7.87 14.01
N VAL A 123 -11.93 8.98 13.37
CA VAL A 123 -11.63 10.33 13.90
C VAL A 123 -12.21 10.52 15.31
N ARG A 124 -13.48 10.19 15.53
CA ARG A 124 -14.11 10.30 16.86
C ARG A 124 -13.43 9.41 17.92
N LEU A 125 -13.02 8.19 17.52
CA LEU A 125 -12.27 7.32 18.43
C LEU A 125 -10.94 7.98 18.82
N LEU A 126 -10.20 8.50 17.85
CA LEU A 126 -8.91 9.17 18.06
C LEU A 126 -9.00 10.43 18.93
N GLU A 127 -10.06 11.22 18.76
CA GLU A 127 -10.34 12.43 19.54
C GLU A 127 -10.68 12.12 21.00
N SER A 128 -11.16 10.91 21.30
CA SER A 128 -11.49 10.45 22.66
C SER A 128 -10.28 9.92 23.46
N LEU A 129 -9.10 9.87 22.83
CA LEU A 129 -7.89 9.33 23.44
C LEU A 129 -7.09 10.40 24.19
N SER A 130 -6.38 9.95 25.21
CA SER A 130 -5.47 10.73 26.04
C SER A 130 -4.00 10.45 25.68
N GLN A 131 -3.09 11.21 26.27
CA GLN A 131 -1.65 10.99 26.13
C GLN A 131 -1.17 9.64 26.70
N ARG A 132 -1.98 9.03 27.59
CA ARG A 132 -1.72 7.70 28.17
C ARG A 132 -2.26 6.56 27.31
N ASP A 133 -2.79 6.83 26.13
CA ASP A 133 -3.29 5.79 25.24
C ASP A 133 -2.30 5.50 24.10
N LEU A 134 -2.36 4.28 23.58
CA LEU A 134 -1.58 3.82 22.45
C LEU A 134 -2.50 3.46 21.28
N VAL A 135 -2.18 3.99 20.10
CA VAL A 135 -2.84 3.66 18.84
C VAL A 135 -1.95 2.76 18.01
N LEU A 136 -2.43 1.57 17.67
CA LEU A 136 -1.83 0.70 16.66
C LEU A 136 -2.57 0.90 15.34
N MET A 137 -1.99 1.66 14.42
CA MET A 137 -2.55 1.85 13.08
C MET A 137 -2.02 0.80 12.12
N VAL A 138 -2.89 0.03 11.46
CA VAL A 138 -2.52 -0.87 10.35
C VAL A 138 -2.87 -0.26 9.00
N LEU A 139 -1.90 -0.20 8.10
CA LEU A 139 -2.06 0.35 6.75
C LEU A 139 -1.55 -0.62 5.70
N SER A 140 -2.31 -0.74 4.61
CA SER A 140 -1.89 -1.46 3.41
C SER A 140 -2.46 -0.83 2.14
N GLY A 141 -2.10 -1.39 0.98
CA GLY A 141 -2.63 -0.99 -0.32
C GLY A 141 -4.15 -0.80 -0.33
N GLY A 142 -4.63 0.23 -1.03
CA GLY A 142 -6.06 0.57 -1.10
C GLY A 142 -6.62 1.42 0.04
N ALA A 143 -5.85 1.69 1.11
CA ALA A 143 -6.28 2.53 2.25
C ALA A 143 -6.81 3.92 1.83
N SER A 144 -6.25 4.46 0.75
CA SER A 144 -6.68 5.71 0.10
C SER A 144 -8.18 5.81 -0.13
N SER A 145 -8.79 4.71 -0.57
CA SER A 145 -10.21 4.64 -0.93
C SER A 145 -11.04 4.14 0.24
N LEU A 146 -10.55 3.13 0.97
CA LEU A 146 -11.26 2.55 2.11
C LEU A 146 -11.41 3.52 3.30
N LEU A 147 -10.48 4.48 3.44
CA LEU A 147 -10.55 5.52 4.46
C LEU A 147 -10.60 6.90 3.80
N ALA A 148 -11.79 7.44 3.61
CA ALA A 148 -11.99 8.66 2.83
C ALA A 148 -13.00 9.63 3.48
N ALA A 149 -12.49 10.69 4.10
CA ALA A 149 -13.29 11.85 4.49
C ALA A 149 -12.98 13.07 3.60
N PRO A 150 -13.98 13.73 2.98
CA PRO A 150 -13.79 15.04 2.36
C PRO A 150 -13.46 16.10 3.42
N ALA A 151 -12.81 17.19 3.01
CA ALA A 151 -12.60 18.34 3.90
C ALA A 151 -13.96 19.02 4.22
N VAL A 152 -14.01 19.80 5.31
CA VAL A 152 -15.22 20.53 5.72
C VAL A 152 -15.72 21.42 4.57
N GLY A 153 -17.01 21.30 4.25
CA GLY A 153 -17.65 22.03 3.15
C GLY A 153 -17.53 21.35 1.78
N LEU A 154 -16.91 20.16 1.69
CA LEU A 154 -16.87 19.33 0.49
C LEU A 154 -17.65 18.03 0.69
N THR A 155 -18.18 17.50 -0.40
CA THR A 155 -18.83 16.18 -0.42
C THR A 155 -17.89 15.10 -0.95
N LEU A 156 -18.19 13.84 -0.62
CA LEU A 156 -17.46 12.70 -1.19
C LEU A 156 -17.55 12.66 -2.72
N LYS A 157 -18.72 13.01 -3.28
CA LYS A 157 -18.96 13.03 -4.73
C LYS A 157 -18.06 14.04 -5.44
N GLU A 158 -17.88 15.23 -4.87
CA GLU A 158 -16.99 16.25 -5.43
C GLU A 158 -15.52 15.82 -5.40
N LYS A 159 -15.10 15.16 -4.31
CA LYS A 159 -13.77 14.56 -4.19
C LYS A 159 -13.54 13.45 -5.22
N GLN A 160 -14.52 12.56 -5.42
CA GLN A 160 -14.48 11.51 -6.44
C GLN A 160 -14.36 12.10 -7.85
N LEU A 161 -15.20 13.10 -8.18
CA LEU A 161 -15.18 13.74 -9.50
C LEU A 161 -13.84 14.41 -9.78
N THR A 162 -13.31 15.17 -8.82
CA THR A 162 -12.00 15.82 -8.95
C THR A 162 -10.88 14.80 -9.16
N THR A 163 -10.90 13.70 -8.40
CA THR A 163 -9.92 12.63 -8.54
C THR A 163 -10.01 11.96 -9.92
N ARG A 164 -11.22 11.74 -10.44
CA ARG A 164 -11.43 11.17 -11.78
C ARG A 164 -10.91 12.10 -12.88
N LEU A 165 -11.09 13.42 -12.74
CA LEU A 165 -10.56 14.41 -13.69
C LEU A 165 -9.03 14.37 -13.73
N LEU A 166 -8.37 14.32 -12.57
CA LEU A 166 -6.91 14.21 -12.49
C LEU A 166 -6.38 12.92 -13.13
N PHE A 167 -7.03 11.78 -12.88
CA PHE A 167 -6.63 10.52 -13.54
C PHE A 167 -6.77 10.61 -15.06
N ARG A 168 -7.83 11.26 -15.55
CA ARG A 168 -8.08 11.42 -17.00
C ARG A 168 -7.13 12.42 -17.66
N SER A 169 -6.61 13.38 -16.92
CA SER A 169 -5.65 14.36 -17.43
C SER A 169 -4.23 13.81 -17.51
N GLY A 170 -3.98 12.58 -17.05
CA GLY A 170 -2.65 11.99 -17.01
C GLY A 170 -1.77 12.56 -15.89
N ALA A 171 -2.37 13.10 -14.82
CA ALA A 171 -1.62 13.57 -13.67
C ALA A 171 -0.82 12.44 -13.00
N THR A 172 0.40 12.74 -12.56
CA THR A 172 1.22 11.77 -11.83
C THR A 172 0.59 11.43 -10.47
N ILE A 173 0.97 10.30 -9.88
CA ILE A 173 0.43 9.90 -8.58
C ILE A 173 0.79 10.90 -7.46
N GLN A 174 1.96 11.55 -7.56
CA GLN A 174 2.41 12.59 -6.63
C GLN A 174 1.52 13.84 -6.73
N GLU A 175 1.20 14.29 -7.94
CA GLU A 175 0.31 15.45 -8.17
C GLU A 175 -1.13 15.15 -7.75
N ILE A 176 -1.62 13.95 -8.09
CA ILE A 176 -2.92 13.45 -7.63
C ILE A 176 -2.99 13.45 -6.11
N ASN A 177 -1.96 12.94 -5.43
CA ASN A 177 -1.91 12.93 -3.97
C ASN A 177 -1.83 14.34 -3.39
N THR A 178 -1.09 15.26 -4.02
CA THR A 178 -1.04 16.68 -3.62
C THR A 178 -2.45 17.25 -3.56
N VAL A 179 -3.24 17.17 -4.63
CA VAL A 179 -4.62 17.67 -4.63
C VAL A 179 -5.49 16.88 -3.64
N ARG A 180 -5.40 15.55 -3.62
CA ARG A 180 -6.24 14.70 -2.75
C ARG A 180 -6.03 14.96 -1.27
N LYS A 181 -4.80 15.24 -0.83
CA LYS A 181 -4.51 15.60 0.57
C LYS A 181 -5.21 16.90 0.91
N HIS A 182 -5.11 17.92 0.06
CA HIS A 182 -5.74 19.23 0.24
C HIS A 182 -7.27 19.22 0.17
N LEU A 183 -7.90 18.19 -0.39
CA LEU A 183 -9.36 18.02 -0.40
C LEU A 183 -9.89 17.05 0.68
N SER A 184 -9.04 16.61 1.61
CA SER A 184 -9.39 15.60 2.61
C SER A 184 -9.31 16.12 4.03
N GLY A 185 -10.25 15.70 4.88
CA GLY A 185 -10.20 15.95 6.32
C GLY A 185 -9.25 15.03 7.11
N ILE A 186 -8.66 14.01 6.49
CA ILE A 186 -7.86 12.98 7.20
C ILE A 186 -6.53 12.63 6.55
N LYS A 187 -6.30 13.02 5.28
CA LYS A 187 -5.06 12.73 4.55
C LYS A 187 -4.03 13.84 4.77
N GLY A 188 -2.77 13.59 4.44
CA GLY A 188 -1.68 14.56 4.60
C GLY A 188 -1.52 15.00 6.06
N GLY A 189 -1.40 14.06 6.98
CA GLY A 189 -1.16 14.32 8.40
C GLY A 189 -2.38 14.78 9.19
N ARG A 190 -3.55 14.98 8.57
CA ARG A 190 -4.73 15.46 9.30
C ARG A 190 -5.31 14.43 10.27
N LEU A 191 -5.18 13.13 10.00
CA LEU A 191 -5.60 12.09 10.97
C LEU A 191 -4.66 12.06 12.18
N ALA A 192 -3.37 12.34 11.98
CA ALA A 192 -2.41 12.52 13.06
C ALA A 192 -2.79 13.69 13.99
N GLY A 193 -3.36 14.76 13.44
CA GLY A 193 -3.89 15.89 14.20
C GLY A 193 -5.14 15.57 15.02
N ALA A 194 -5.84 14.45 14.76
CA ALA A 194 -7.06 14.07 15.47
C ALA A 194 -6.80 13.39 16.83
N THR A 195 -5.54 13.18 17.22
CA THR A 195 -5.21 12.54 18.50
C THR A 195 -3.97 13.13 19.15
N ILE A 196 -3.94 13.08 20.48
CA ILE A 196 -2.76 13.39 21.31
C ILE A 196 -2.05 12.14 21.84
N ALA A 197 -2.59 10.95 21.53
CA ALA A 197 -2.03 9.64 21.91
C ALA A 197 -0.77 9.29 21.11
N THR A 198 0.03 8.36 21.64
CA THR A 198 1.15 7.79 20.87
C THR A 198 0.61 6.91 19.75
N VAL A 199 1.15 7.04 18.54
CA VAL A 199 0.70 6.28 17.35
C VAL A 199 1.85 5.45 16.79
N ILE A 200 1.64 4.14 16.70
CA ILE A 200 2.51 3.21 15.97
C ILE A 200 1.77 2.78 14.71
N THR A 201 2.28 3.19 13.55
CA THR A 201 1.74 2.84 12.24
C THR A 201 2.53 1.69 11.63
N LEU A 202 1.88 0.55 11.46
CA LEU A 202 2.39 -0.68 10.86
C LEU A 202 1.94 -0.75 9.40
N ILE A 203 2.90 -0.80 8.48
CA ILE A 203 2.66 -0.60 7.06
C ILE A 203 3.07 -1.83 6.25
N LEU A 204 2.15 -2.35 5.45
CA LEU A 204 2.46 -3.18 4.29
C LEU A 204 2.42 -2.30 3.03
N SER A 205 3.61 -1.99 2.52
CA SER A 205 3.78 -1.03 1.43
C SER A 205 3.75 -1.70 0.06
N ASP A 206 2.85 -1.22 -0.78
CA ASP A 206 2.83 -1.43 -2.24
C ASP A 206 3.37 -0.21 -3.00
N VAL A 207 3.87 0.80 -2.29
CA VAL A 207 4.35 2.07 -2.85
C VAL A 207 5.87 1.99 -3.08
N PRO A 208 6.36 2.27 -4.30
CA PRO A 208 7.79 2.37 -4.55
C PRO A 208 8.47 3.38 -3.61
N GLY A 209 9.54 2.95 -2.94
CA GLY A 209 10.28 3.79 -1.99
C GLY A 209 9.67 3.87 -0.58
N ASP A 210 8.53 3.22 -0.34
CA ASP A 210 7.90 3.05 0.97
C ASP A 210 7.62 4.35 1.76
N ASP A 211 7.46 5.47 1.05
CA ASP A 211 7.21 6.78 1.67
C ASP A 211 5.87 6.81 2.42
N PRO A 212 5.88 6.99 3.76
CA PRO A 212 4.65 7.08 4.55
C PRO A 212 3.71 8.22 4.14
N ALA A 213 4.24 9.32 3.57
CA ALA A 213 3.43 10.44 3.10
C ALA A 213 2.62 10.11 1.83
N THR A 214 3.03 9.06 1.11
CA THR A 214 2.38 8.58 -0.10
C THR A 214 1.39 7.43 0.20
N ILE A 215 1.75 6.51 1.08
CA ILE A 215 0.93 5.35 1.44
C ILE A 215 -0.40 5.79 2.08
N GLY A 216 -1.53 5.41 1.48
CA GLY A 216 -2.86 5.88 1.92
C GLY A 216 -3.07 7.40 1.81
N SER A 217 -2.20 8.10 1.06
CA SER A 217 -2.03 9.56 1.09
C SER A 217 -1.63 10.11 2.47
N GLY A 218 -0.82 9.37 3.21
CA GLY A 218 -0.16 9.82 4.44
C GLY A 218 -1.11 10.38 5.50
N PRO A 219 -2.12 9.62 5.98
CA PRO A 219 -3.04 10.13 6.99
C PRO A 219 -2.33 10.50 8.31
N MET A 220 -1.26 9.79 8.65
CA MET A 220 -0.46 10.01 9.86
C MET A 220 0.90 10.67 9.60
N ALA A 221 1.24 10.97 8.35
CA ALA A 221 2.56 11.48 7.95
C ALA A 221 2.48 12.96 7.53
N PRO A 222 3.56 13.75 7.72
CA PRO A 222 3.59 15.14 7.30
C PRO A 222 3.44 15.27 5.78
N ASP A 223 2.97 16.43 5.34
CA ASP A 223 2.82 16.75 3.94
C ASP A 223 3.58 18.04 3.59
N SER A 224 4.59 17.92 2.75
CA SER A 224 5.41 19.04 2.30
C SER A 224 4.71 19.90 1.24
N SER A 225 3.71 19.36 0.55
CA SER A 225 2.94 20.11 -0.45
C SER A 225 1.98 21.09 0.19
N THR A 226 1.56 22.13 -0.53
CA THR A 226 0.71 23.23 -0.05
C THR A 226 -0.56 23.39 -0.88
N PHE A 227 -1.50 24.21 -0.41
CA PHE A 227 -2.66 24.60 -1.21
C PHE A 227 -2.25 25.29 -2.53
N ALA A 228 -1.14 26.03 -2.55
CA ALA A 228 -0.60 26.62 -3.78
C ALA A 228 -0.16 25.55 -4.77
N ASP A 229 0.45 24.46 -4.31
CA ASP A 229 0.84 23.34 -5.17
C ASP A 229 -0.39 22.60 -5.70
N ALA A 230 -1.40 22.37 -4.84
CA ALA A 230 -2.65 21.76 -5.26
C ALA A 230 -3.37 22.59 -6.34
N ARG A 231 -3.37 23.93 -6.20
CA ARG A 231 -3.92 24.82 -7.23
C ARG A 231 -3.12 24.75 -8.53
N ARG A 232 -1.79 24.79 -8.43
CA ARG A 232 -0.89 24.71 -9.60
C ARG A 232 -1.11 23.43 -10.40
N VAL A 233 -1.32 22.29 -9.73
CA VAL A 233 -1.67 21.03 -10.39
C VAL A 233 -2.99 21.15 -11.15
N LEU A 234 -4.04 21.65 -10.51
CA LEU A 234 -5.35 21.82 -11.18
C LEU A 234 -5.27 22.75 -12.40
N ASP A 235 -4.46 23.80 -12.32
CA ASP A 235 -4.22 24.75 -13.41
C ASP A 235 -3.38 24.14 -14.54
N ALA A 236 -2.28 23.45 -14.22
CA ALA A 236 -1.37 22.83 -15.18
C ALA A 236 -2.08 21.81 -16.09
N TYR A 237 -3.06 21.09 -15.55
CA TYR A 237 -3.88 20.14 -16.30
C TYR A 237 -5.14 20.76 -16.93
N GLY A 238 -5.35 22.08 -16.80
CA GLY A 238 -6.51 22.78 -17.36
C GLY A 238 -7.86 22.37 -16.75
N ILE A 239 -7.85 21.79 -15.54
CA ILE A 239 -9.04 21.25 -14.87
C ILE A 239 -9.56 22.13 -13.74
N LEU A 240 -8.89 23.23 -13.36
CA LEU A 240 -9.35 24.13 -12.28
C LEU A 240 -10.79 24.64 -12.49
N ASN A 241 -11.18 24.91 -13.73
CA ASN A 241 -12.54 25.35 -14.05
C ASN A 241 -13.53 24.19 -14.28
N GLN A 242 -13.04 22.94 -14.36
CA GLN A 242 -13.84 21.73 -14.56
C GLN A 242 -14.20 21.05 -13.23
N VAL A 243 -13.41 21.25 -12.18
CA VAL A 243 -13.73 20.74 -10.84
C VAL A 243 -14.96 21.44 -10.25
N PRO A 244 -15.69 20.80 -9.32
CA PRO A 244 -16.83 21.43 -8.65
C PRO A 244 -16.50 22.80 -8.06
N SER A 245 -17.47 23.71 -8.08
CA SER A 245 -17.27 25.08 -7.59
C SER A 245 -16.86 25.13 -6.12
N ALA A 246 -17.35 24.19 -5.28
CA ALA A 246 -16.94 24.07 -3.88
C ALA A 246 -15.47 23.68 -3.73
N VAL A 247 -14.95 22.79 -4.58
CA VAL A 247 -13.55 22.37 -4.59
C VAL A 247 -12.64 23.54 -4.93
N ARG A 248 -12.96 24.27 -6.01
CA ARG A 248 -12.21 25.48 -6.39
C ARG A 248 -12.22 26.53 -5.28
N ARG A 249 -13.39 26.85 -4.71
CA ARG A 249 -13.50 27.77 -3.56
C ARG A 249 -12.70 27.31 -2.34
N HIS A 250 -12.67 26.00 -2.06
CA HIS A 250 -11.90 25.43 -0.96
C HIS A 250 -10.40 25.63 -1.17
N VAL A 251 -9.89 25.31 -2.36
CA VAL A 251 -8.48 25.53 -2.72
C VAL A 251 -8.13 27.02 -2.67
N ASP A 252 -8.95 27.90 -3.25
CA ASP A 252 -8.71 29.35 -3.25
C ASP A 252 -8.68 29.93 -1.82
N ARG A 253 -9.54 29.43 -0.92
CA ARG A 253 -9.49 29.80 0.50
C ARG A 253 -8.18 29.37 1.15
N GLY A 254 -7.70 28.17 0.85
CA GLY A 254 -6.42 27.65 1.35
C GLY A 254 -5.23 28.47 0.85
N VAL A 255 -5.19 28.79 -0.45
CA VAL A 255 -4.15 29.64 -1.04
C VAL A 255 -4.13 31.04 -0.40
N ARG A 256 -5.29 31.57 -0.02
CA ARG A 256 -5.42 32.87 0.68
C ARG A 256 -5.20 32.78 2.19
N GLY A 257 -4.80 31.63 2.74
CA GLY A 257 -4.57 31.43 4.18
C GLY A 257 -5.83 31.48 5.05
N ARG A 258 -7.03 31.38 4.46
CA ARG A 258 -8.32 31.42 5.20
C ARG A 258 -8.70 30.09 5.85
N ILE A 259 -7.98 29.03 5.50
CA ILE A 259 -8.04 27.72 6.15
C ILE A 259 -6.60 27.21 6.32
N PRO A 260 -6.32 26.46 7.39
CA PRO A 260 -4.99 25.93 7.62
C PRO A 260 -4.62 24.90 6.54
N ASP A 261 -3.35 24.89 6.16
CA ASP A 261 -2.77 23.91 5.24
C ASP A 261 -2.72 22.50 5.89
N THR A 262 -2.21 21.49 5.17
CA THR A 262 -1.87 20.20 5.79
C THR A 262 -0.74 20.36 6.80
N PRO A 263 -0.72 19.57 7.89
CA PRO A 263 0.40 19.56 8.83
C PRO A 263 1.76 19.31 8.14
N LYS A 264 2.73 20.17 8.45
CA LYS A 264 4.03 20.25 7.78
C LYS A 264 5.12 19.45 8.49
N PRO A 265 6.19 19.06 7.77
CA PRO A 265 7.38 18.50 8.39
C PRO A 265 7.91 19.43 9.50
N GLY A 266 8.32 18.85 10.63
CA GLY A 266 8.86 19.59 11.77
C GLY A 266 7.83 20.00 12.82
N GLU A 267 6.53 19.87 12.56
CA GLU A 267 5.51 20.11 13.58
C GLU A 267 5.62 19.11 14.74
N ALA A 268 5.49 19.63 15.98
CA ALA A 268 5.65 18.85 17.21
C ALA A 268 4.71 17.63 17.28
N LEU A 269 3.59 17.64 16.56
CA LEU A 269 2.63 16.55 16.58
C LEU A 269 3.19 15.23 16.03
N PHE A 270 4.19 15.28 15.15
CA PHE A 270 4.77 14.07 14.57
C PHE A 270 5.77 13.37 15.49
N SER A 271 6.20 14.00 16.59
CA SER A 271 7.10 13.39 17.57
C SER A 271 6.53 12.13 18.22
N ARG A 272 5.21 12.06 18.38
CA ARG A 272 4.46 10.92 18.96
C ARG A 272 4.02 9.88 17.92
N ILE A 273 4.42 10.04 16.65
CA ILE A 273 3.98 9.18 15.55
C ILE A 273 5.18 8.42 15.00
N HIS A 274 5.03 7.11 14.91
CA HIS A 274 6.09 6.21 14.51
C HIS A 274 5.63 5.33 13.36
N HIS A 275 6.31 5.39 12.22
CA HIS A 275 6.01 4.57 11.06
C HIS A 275 6.98 3.39 10.98
N HIS A 276 6.43 2.20 10.76
CA HIS A 276 7.18 0.97 10.61
C HIS A 276 6.69 0.24 9.37
N VAL A 277 7.54 0.16 8.35
CA VAL A 277 7.29 -0.66 7.17
C VAL A 277 7.64 -2.10 7.54
N ILE A 278 6.60 -2.93 7.71
CA ILE A 278 6.73 -4.32 8.18
C ILE A 278 6.78 -5.33 7.03
N GLY A 279 6.45 -4.90 5.81
CA GLY A 279 6.57 -5.64 4.56
C GLY A 279 6.49 -4.70 3.36
N ASN A 280 7.24 -5.04 2.31
CA ASN A 280 7.32 -4.29 1.06
C ASN A 280 7.79 -5.20 -0.09
N ASN A 281 7.76 -4.69 -1.33
CA ASN A 281 8.22 -5.42 -2.52
C ASN A 281 9.69 -5.87 -2.42
N ARG A 282 10.56 -5.09 -1.77
CA ARG A 282 11.96 -5.46 -1.59
C ARG A 282 12.10 -6.75 -0.77
N ALA A 283 11.42 -6.84 0.38
CA ALA A 283 11.45 -8.01 1.24
C ALA A 283 10.94 -9.27 0.52
N VAL A 284 9.92 -9.12 -0.32
CA VAL A 284 9.40 -10.21 -1.18
C VAL A 284 10.48 -10.73 -2.11
N ILE A 285 11.10 -9.83 -2.89
CA ILE A 285 12.13 -10.20 -3.86
C ILE A 285 13.39 -10.76 -3.20
N GLU A 286 13.80 -10.24 -2.04
CA GLU A 286 14.93 -10.76 -1.28
C GLU A 286 14.66 -12.18 -0.74
N CYS A 287 13.44 -12.46 -0.28
CA CYS A 287 13.04 -13.82 0.12
C CYS A 287 13.04 -14.78 -1.07
N MET A 288 12.55 -14.35 -2.24
CA MET A 288 12.64 -15.13 -3.48
C MET A 288 14.10 -15.38 -3.87
N ALA A 289 14.98 -14.38 -3.78
CA ALA A 289 16.40 -14.52 -4.07
C ALA A 289 17.11 -15.49 -3.13
N LYS A 290 16.79 -15.46 -1.82
CA LYS A 290 17.28 -16.46 -0.84
C LYS A 290 16.81 -17.86 -1.21
N ARG A 291 15.54 -18.02 -1.59
CA ARG A 291 15.00 -19.31 -2.02
C ARG A 291 15.66 -19.80 -3.32
N ALA A 292 15.91 -18.91 -4.28
CA ALA A 292 16.62 -19.23 -5.52
C ALA A 292 18.02 -19.80 -5.25
N ARG A 293 18.80 -19.17 -4.35
CA ARG A 293 20.11 -19.70 -3.94
C ARG A 293 20.01 -21.10 -3.32
N ALA A 294 19.04 -21.30 -2.44
CA ALA A 294 18.81 -22.61 -1.82
C ALA A 294 18.40 -23.70 -2.82
N LEU A 295 17.91 -23.31 -4.00
CA LEU A 295 17.57 -24.21 -5.12
C LEU A 295 18.69 -24.33 -6.16
N GLY A 296 19.88 -23.79 -5.88
CA GLY A 296 21.02 -23.86 -6.80
C GLY A 296 20.97 -22.88 -7.97
N LEU A 297 20.05 -21.92 -7.96
CA LEU A 297 19.99 -20.84 -8.96
C LEU A 297 20.83 -19.63 -8.49
N ARG A 298 21.45 -18.93 -9.44
CA ARG A 298 22.05 -17.62 -9.18
C ARG A 298 20.98 -16.52 -9.28
N PRO A 299 20.57 -15.87 -8.18
CA PRO A 299 19.59 -14.78 -8.27
C PRO A 299 20.25 -13.52 -8.84
N LEU A 300 19.54 -12.85 -9.73
CA LEU A 300 19.83 -11.49 -10.18
C LEU A 300 18.60 -10.63 -9.90
N ILE A 301 18.69 -9.74 -8.90
CA ILE A 301 17.63 -8.77 -8.63
C ILE A 301 17.85 -7.58 -9.57
N LEU A 302 16.96 -7.42 -10.54
CA LEU A 302 17.03 -6.31 -11.50
C LEU A 302 16.55 -5.00 -10.87
N THR A 303 15.38 -5.04 -10.22
CA THR A 303 14.80 -3.87 -9.54
C THR A 303 13.68 -4.28 -8.58
N THR A 304 13.42 -3.47 -7.56
CA THR A 304 12.27 -3.62 -6.65
C THR A 304 11.24 -2.50 -6.84
N THR A 305 11.40 -1.69 -7.89
CA THR A 305 10.54 -0.54 -8.24
C THR A 305 10.14 -0.60 -9.71
N LEU A 306 9.91 -1.80 -10.25
CA LEU A 306 9.45 -1.99 -11.63
C LEU A 306 8.11 -1.26 -11.82
N SER A 307 8.02 -0.44 -12.85
CA SER A 307 6.81 0.32 -13.18
C SER A 307 6.68 0.47 -14.69
N GLY A 308 5.46 0.60 -15.18
CA GLY A 308 5.16 0.78 -16.61
C GLY A 308 4.12 -0.22 -17.09
N GLU A 309 3.89 -0.23 -18.40
CA GLU A 309 2.90 -1.12 -19.02
C GLU A 309 3.34 -2.58 -18.96
N ALA A 310 2.46 -3.45 -18.47
CA ALA A 310 2.74 -4.86 -18.23
C ALA A 310 3.22 -5.59 -19.48
N ARG A 311 2.63 -5.28 -20.63
CA ARG A 311 3.01 -5.83 -21.94
C ARG A 311 4.46 -5.51 -22.30
N ASP A 312 4.88 -4.27 -22.08
CA ASP A 312 6.21 -3.83 -22.52
C ASP A 312 7.28 -4.40 -21.60
N MET A 313 6.99 -4.47 -20.29
CA MET A 313 7.86 -5.16 -19.34
C MET A 313 7.91 -6.67 -19.58
N GLY A 314 6.81 -7.31 -19.98
CA GLY A 314 6.80 -8.73 -20.34
C GLY A 314 7.75 -9.04 -21.50
N LYS A 315 7.67 -8.24 -22.58
CA LYS A 315 8.58 -8.35 -23.73
C LYS A 315 10.04 -8.18 -23.32
N LEU A 316 10.34 -7.17 -22.50
CA LEU A 316 11.69 -6.92 -22.00
C LEU A 316 12.23 -8.14 -21.24
N PHE A 317 11.46 -8.69 -20.30
CA PHE A 317 11.88 -9.85 -19.52
C PHE A 317 12.03 -11.12 -20.36
N GLY A 318 11.16 -11.34 -21.33
CA GLY A 318 11.30 -12.43 -22.28
C GLY A 318 12.59 -12.33 -23.11
N ASN A 319 12.92 -11.12 -23.58
CA ASN A 319 14.15 -10.87 -24.33
C ASN A 319 15.41 -11.04 -23.46
N LEU A 320 15.39 -10.56 -22.20
CA LEU A 320 16.48 -10.79 -21.25
C LEU A 320 16.69 -12.29 -20.95
N ALA A 321 15.59 -13.04 -20.80
CA ALA A 321 15.65 -14.48 -20.57
C ALA A 321 16.25 -15.22 -21.77
N ARG A 322 15.88 -14.83 -23.01
CA ARG A 322 16.50 -15.34 -24.25
C ARG A 322 17.99 -15.02 -24.32
N GLU A 323 18.39 -13.79 -24.05
CA GLU A 323 19.79 -13.37 -24.09
C GLU A 323 20.65 -14.17 -23.09
N MET A 324 20.18 -14.30 -21.84
CA MET A 324 20.84 -15.11 -20.83
C MET A 324 20.95 -16.58 -21.24
N HIS A 325 19.95 -17.13 -21.93
CA HIS A 325 19.96 -18.51 -22.40
C HIS A 325 20.94 -18.72 -23.58
N VAL A 326 20.94 -17.81 -24.56
CA VAL A 326 21.69 -17.96 -25.82
C VAL A 326 23.15 -17.55 -25.66
N SER A 327 23.44 -16.39 -25.06
CA SER A 327 24.80 -15.83 -24.98
C SER A 327 25.42 -15.96 -23.58
N GLY A 328 24.59 -16.16 -22.54
CA GLY A 328 25.03 -16.14 -21.15
C GLY A 328 25.26 -14.73 -20.59
N ASN A 329 24.82 -13.69 -21.28
CA ASN A 329 24.89 -12.31 -20.81
C ASN A 329 23.58 -11.86 -20.13
N PRO A 330 23.64 -10.95 -19.14
CA PRO A 330 24.84 -10.54 -18.40
C PRO A 330 25.34 -11.62 -17.42
N ILE A 331 24.59 -12.70 -17.22
CA ILE A 331 24.91 -13.79 -16.29
C ILE A 331 24.54 -15.14 -16.89
N LYS A 332 25.48 -16.08 -16.88
CA LYS A 332 25.29 -17.45 -17.38
C LYS A 332 24.27 -18.24 -16.54
N PRO A 333 23.40 -19.06 -17.16
CA PRO A 333 22.54 -20.01 -16.46
C PRO A 333 23.34 -20.99 -15.57
N PRO A 334 22.73 -21.55 -14.50
CA PRO A 334 21.34 -21.38 -14.08
C PRO A 334 21.11 -20.08 -13.29
N VAL A 335 20.21 -19.23 -13.78
CA VAL A 335 19.95 -17.88 -13.25
C VAL A 335 18.47 -17.71 -12.92
N CYS A 336 18.18 -16.93 -11.87
CA CYS A 336 16.84 -16.50 -11.51
C CYS A 336 16.79 -14.97 -11.56
N LEU A 337 16.27 -14.42 -12.66
CA LEU A 337 16.05 -12.98 -12.80
C LEU A 337 14.79 -12.59 -12.00
N LEU A 338 14.94 -11.63 -11.09
CA LEU A 338 13.89 -11.20 -10.17
C LEU A 338 13.64 -9.70 -10.31
N ALA A 339 12.38 -9.32 -10.36
CA ALA A 339 11.97 -7.93 -10.18
C ALA A 339 10.64 -7.83 -9.45
N GLY A 340 10.51 -6.77 -8.66
CA GLY A 340 9.28 -6.42 -7.95
C GLY A 340 8.85 -5.00 -8.29
N GLY A 341 7.56 -4.73 -8.19
CA GLY A 341 6.99 -3.43 -8.53
C GLY A 341 5.51 -3.52 -8.84
N GLU A 342 4.96 -2.46 -9.42
CA GLU A 342 3.53 -2.33 -9.73
C GLU A 342 3.37 -1.93 -11.19
N LEU A 343 2.97 -2.89 -12.03
CA LEU A 343 2.73 -2.68 -13.46
C LEU A 343 1.29 -2.21 -13.71
N THR A 344 1.11 -1.45 -14.78
CA THR A 344 -0.20 -0.97 -15.23
C THR A 344 -0.65 -1.69 -16.49
N VAL A 345 -1.96 -1.65 -16.74
CA VAL A 345 -2.57 -2.08 -17.99
C VAL A 345 -3.46 -0.96 -18.50
N THR A 346 -3.10 -0.40 -19.65
CA THR A 346 -4.01 0.49 -20.38
C THR A 346 -5.11 -0.34 -21.05
N VAL A 347 -6.28 -0.42 -20.40
CA VAL A 347 -7.42 -1.21 -20.88
C VAL A 347 -8.01 -0.60 -22.15
N LYS A 348 -7.89 -1.32 -23.27
CA LYS A 348 -8.46 -0.94 -24.59
C LYS A 348 -9.62 -1.83 -25.04
N GLY A 349 -9.77 -3.02 -24.45
CA GLY A 349 -10.73 -4.04 -24.85
C GLY A 349 -11.70 -4.43 -23.73
N LYS A 350 -12.54 -5.44 -24.01
CA LYS A 350 -13.52 -6.01 -23.06
C LYS A 350 -13.09 -7.39 -22.53
N GLY A 351 -11.85 -7.80 -22.76
CA GLY A 351 -11.31 -9.07 -22.27
C GLY A 351 -11.17 -9.10 -20.75
N ILE A 352 -10.96 -10.30 -20.21
CA ILE A 352 -10.69 -10.52 -18.79
C ILE A 352 -9.20 -10.83 -18.64
N GLY A 353 -8.53 -10.13 -17.75
CA GLY A 353 -7.14 -10.39 -17.43
C GLY A 353 -6.60 -9.46 -16.35
N GLY A 354 -5.28 -9.47 -16.17
CA GLY A 354 -4.60 -8.56 -15.25
C GLY A 354 -3.13 -8.40 -15.57
N ARG A 355 -2.48 -7.44 -14.90
CA ARG A 355 -1.07 -7.06 -15.13
C ARG A 355 -0.09 -8.24 -15.14
N ALA A 356 -0.22 -9.19 -14.21
CA ALA A 356 0.67 -10.36 -14.12
C ALA A 356 0.46 -11.33 -15.30
N GLN A 357 -0.79 -11.47 -15.75
CA GLN A 357 -1.15 -12.33 -16.89
C GLN A 357 -0.69 -11.71 -18.21
N GLU A 358 -0.89 -10.40 -18.39
CA GLU A 358 -0.42 -9.69 -19.58
C GLU A 358 1.12 -9.66 -19.65
N PHE A 359 1.80 -9.50 -18.52
CA PHE A 359 3.26 -9.64 -18.44
C PHE A 359 3.74 -11.01 -18.91
N ALA A 360 3.15 -12.09 -18.37
CA ALA A 360 3.52 -13.46 -18.75
C ALA A 360 3.20 -13.75 -20.23
N LEU A 361 2.02 -13.34 -20.71
CA LEU A 361 1.61 -13.51 -22.10
C LEU A 361 2.52 -12.75 -23.07
N ALA A 362 2.93 -11.52 -22.71
CA ALA A 362 3.80 -10.71 -23.55
C ALA A 362 5.25 -11.20 -23.59
N ALA A 363 5.69 -11.97 -22.58
CA ALA A 363 7.00 -12.62 -22.57
C ALA A 363 7.05 -13.90 -23.42
N ALA A 364 5.91 -14.56 -23.64
CA ALA A 364 5.85 -15.88 -24.26
C ALA A 364 6.49 -15.95 -25.67
N PRO A 365 6.24 -15.00 -26.61
CA PRO A 365 6.88 -15.06 -27.94
C PRO A 365 8.40 -14.99 -27.87
N SER A 366 8.94 -14.23 -26.91
CA SER A 366 10.38 -14.08 -26.73
C SER A 366 11.04 -15.32 -26.14
N ILE A 367 10.32 -16.26 -25.54
CA ILE A 367 10.88 -17.50 -24.99
C ILE A 367 10.44 -18.75 -25.76
N ASP A 368 9.64 -18.58 -26.82
CA ASP A 368 9.18 -19.68 -27.66
C ASP A 368 10.35 -20.47 -28.27
N GLY A 369 10.20 -21.79 -28.31
CA GLY A 369 11.21 -22.75 -28.74
C GLY A 369 12.41 -22.93 -27.79
N LEU A 370 12.53 -22.16 -26.71
CA LEU A 370 13.65 -22.29 -25.78
C LEU A 370 13.38 -23.34 -24.70
N SER A 371 14.31 -24.28 -24.56
CA SER A 371 14.23 -25.28 -23.49
C SER A 371 14.65 -24.68 -22.15
N ARG A 372 13.94 -25.05 -21.07
CA ARG A 372 14.27 -24.68 -19.68
C ARG A 372 14.29 -23.16 -19.39
N VAL A 373 13.54 -22.37 -20.15
CA VAL A 373 13.34 -20.94 -19.90
C VAL A 373 11.90 -20.72 -19.46
N PHE A 374 11.71 -20.05 -18.33
CA PHE A 374 10.38 -19.81 -17.75
C PHE A 374 10.27 -18.36 -17.30
N VAL A 375 9.10 -17.76 -17.51
CA VAL A 375 8.76 -16.42 -17.03
C VAL A 375 7.45 -16.52 -16.26
N ALA A 376 7.42 -15.91 -15.06
CA ALA A 376 6.24 -15.90 -14.21
C ALA A 376 5.99 -14.49 -13.67
N GLY A 377 4.74 -14.06 -13.66
CA GLY A 377 4.26 -12.87 -12.96
C GLY A 377 3.26 -13.28 -11.87
N CYS A 378 3.27 -12.59 -10.74
CA CYS A 378 2.37 -12.87 -9.61
C CYS A 378 2.05 -11.55 -8.87
N GLY A 379 0.77 -11.32 -8.59
CA GLY A 379 0.33 -10.28 -7.66
C GLY A 379 0.38 -10.83 -6.24
N THR A 380 0.99 -10.09 -5.31
CA THR A 380 1.07 -10.52 -3.90
C THR A 380 -0.27 -10.45 -3.17
N ASP A 381 -1.27 -9.76 -3.75
CA ASP A 381 -2.63 -9.67 -3.24
C ASP A 381 -3.55 -10.82 -3.67
N GLY A 382 -3.07 -11.77 -4.49
CA GLY A 382 -3.79 -12.98 -4.91
C GLY A 382 -4.01 -13.05 -6.41
#